data_AF-A0A0Q9Q052-F1
#
_entry.id   AF-A0A0Q9Q052-F1
#
_cell.length_a   1.000
_cell.length_b   1.000
_cell.length_c   1.000
_cell.angle_alpha   90.00
_cell.angle_beta   90.00
_cell.angle_gamma   90.00
#
_symmetry.space_group_name_H-M   'P 1'
#
loop_
_entity.id
_entity.type
_entity.pdbx_description
1 polymer ?
#
loop_
_entity_poly.entity_id
_entity_poly.type
_entity_poly.pdbx_seq_one_letter_code
_entity_poly.pdbx_strand_id
1 'polypeptide(L)'
;MEIYRFVWGVVAVVATATALVYDVATGGLARLALMAPVVAVFGALLGFSIAEERPDRWTWTRRAAVWTALAAVAADGLAATAGALGLLAGTVLVLVSPPAIGLGWRWVFAWSSRRSTGPPEVMVRRDLLRRWEWTTAEVRRSTTPVARRLVLVEERRQLLDELQRRDPAYFAEWVVTAVPEGPLDRRRLRDR
;
A
#
# COMPACT_ATOMS: atom_id res chain seq x y z
N MET A 1 1.27 -6.59 11.47
CA MET A 1 0.55 -5.53 10.75
C MET A 1 -0.92 -5.39 11.15
N GLU A 2 -1.63 -6.46 11.54
CA GLU A 2 -3.06 -6.39 11.88
C GLU A 2 -3.36 -5.60 13.15
N ILE A 3 -2.59 -5.81 14.22
CA ILE A 3 -2.71 -5.04 15.48
C ILE A 3 -2.52 -3.54 15.23
N TYR A 4 -1.56 -3.16 14.40
CA TYR A 4 -1.31 -1.76 14.01
C TYR A 4 -2.53 -1.14 13.29
N ARG A 5 -3.17 -1.88 12.39
CA ARG A 5 -4.37 -1.42 11.68
C ARG A 5 -5.58 -1.32 12.60
N PHE A 6 -5.70 -2.23 13.56
CA PHE A 6 -6.75 -2.22 14.57
C PHE A 6 -6.63 -1.01 15.50
N VAL A 7 -5.44 -0.77 16.06
CA VAL A 7 -5.16 0.39 16.92
C VAL A 7 -5.47 1.70 16.19
N TRP A 8 -5.03 1.84 14.93
CA TRP A 8 -5.35 3.01 14.12
C TRP A 8 -6.85 3.17 13.84
N GLY A 9 -7.57 2.06 13.65
CA GLY A 9 -9.02 2.07 13.51
C GLY A 9 -9.71 2.64 14.75
N VAL A 10 -9.28 2.19 15.94
CA VAL A 10 -9.80 2.70 17.22
C VAL A 10 -9.49 4.18 17.40
N VAL A 11 -8.25 4.61 17.13
CA VAL A 11 -7.85 6.02 17.23
C VAL A 11 -8.69 6.92 16.31
N ALA A 12 -8.92 6.50 15.07
CA ALA A 12 -9.73 7.28 14.14
C ALA A 12 -11.20 7.34 14.55
N VAL A 13 -11.78 6.24 15.04
CA VAL A 13 -13.16 6.21 15.55
C VAL A 13 -13.31 7.14 16.74
N VAL A 14 -12.38 7.07 17.71
CA VAL A 14 -12.39 7.94 18.89
C VAL A 14 -12.27 9.40 18.47
N ALA A 15 -11.28 9.75 17.63
CA ALA A 15 -11.07 11.11 17.16
C ALA A 15 -12.31 11.67 16.43
N THR A 16 -12.93 10.87 15.56
CA THR A 16 -14.13 11.27 14.82
C THR A 16 -15.34 11.44 15.74
N ALA A 17 -15.50 10.56 16.73
CA ALA A 17 -16.58 10.66 17.71
C ALA A 17 -16.46 11.93 18.56
N THR A 18 -15.25 12.27 19.05
CA THR A 18 -15.01 13.52 19.79
C THR A 18 -15.26 14.77 18.94
N ALA A 19 -14.82 14.75 17.68
CA ALA A 19 -15.07 15.84 16.73
C ALA A 19 -16.57 16.05 16.48
N LEU A 20 -17.34 14.97 16.31
CA LEU A 20 -18.78 15.01 16.09
C LEU A 20 -19.53 15.58 17.30
N VAL A 21 -19.18 15.14 18.52
CA VAL A 21 -19.79 15.63 19.77
C VAL A 21 -19.57 17.13 19.93
N TYR A 22 -18.36 17.61 19.61
CA TYR A 22 -18.05 19.03 19.68
C TYR A 22 -18.83 19.85 18.65
N ASP A 23 -18.91 19.39 17.40
CA ASP A 23 -19.57 20.15 16.33
C ASP A 23 -21.10 20.23 16.50
N VAL A 24 -21.71 19.17 17.06
CA VAL A 24 -23.11 19.19 17.51
C VAL A 24 -23.33 20.23 18.62
N ALA A 25 -22.39 20.35 19.55
CA ALA A 25 -22.48 21.32 20.65
C ALA A 25 -22.35 22.78 20.19
N THR A 26 -21.60 23.04 19.11
CA THR A 26 -21.38 24.41 18.57
C THR A 26 -22.37 24.80 17.47
N GLY A 27 -23.33 23.94 17.11
CA GLY A 27 -24.29 24.21 16.04
C GLY A 27 -23.69 24.14 14.62
N GLY A 28 -22.56 23.47 14.45
CA GLY A 28 -21.82 23.35 13.18
C GLY A 28 -22.39 22.34 12.17
N LEU A 29 -23.45 21.62 12.55
CA LEU A 29 -24.08 20.55 11.76
C LEU A 29 -24.39 20.94 10.30
N ALA A 30 -24.73 22.21 10.03
CA ALA A 30 -24.98 22.68 8.67
C ALA A 30 -23.71 22.72 7.79
N ARG A 31 -22.54 23.05 8.36
CA ARG A 31 -21.24 23.03 7.66
C ARG A 31 -20.77 21.61 7.39
N LEU A 32 -20.87 20.73 8.37
CA LEU A 32 -20.54 19.30 8.19
C LEU A 32 -21.44 18.65 7.13
N ALA A 33 -22.73 18.95 7.12
CA ALA A 33 -23.67 18.41 6.12
C ALA A 33 -23.34 18.85 4.69
N LEU A 34 -22.79 20.06 4.50
CA LEU A 34 -22.38 20.58 3.19
C LEU A 34 -21.02 20.02 2.72
N MET A 35 -20.06 19.83 3.63
CA MET A 35 -18.70 19.41 3.28
C MET A 35 -18.53 17.89 3.17
N ALA A 36 -19.26 17.11 3.98
CA ALA A 36 -19.20 15.65 3.98
C ALA A 36 -19.40 15.01 2.60
N PRO A 37 -20.42 15.37 1.78
CA PRO A 37 -20.60 14.77 0.47
C PRO A 37 -19.49 15.13 -0.51
N VAL A 38 -18.98 16.36 -0.48
CA VAL A 38 -17.89 16.81 -1.38
C VAL A 38 -16.61 16.02 -1.09
N VAL A 39 -16.25 15.84 0.18
CA VAL A 39 -15.06 15.08 0.56
C VAL A 39 -15.24 13.57 0.36
N ALA A 40 -16.45 13.04 0.58
CA ALA A 40 -16.77 11.66 0.27
C ALA A 40 -16.64 11.37 -1.24
N VAL A 41 -17.13 12.27 -2.10
CA VAL A 41 -16.97 12.17 -3.55
C VAL A 41 -15.49 12.26 -3.95
N PHE A 42 -14.72 13.18 -3.36
CA PHE A 42 -13.29 13.31 -3.65
C PHE A 42 -12.51 12.04 -3.26
N GLY A 43 -12.81 11.46 -2.09
CA GLY A 43 -12.21 10.19 -1.68
C GLY A 43 -12.68 8.98 -2.49
N ALA A 44 -13.92 8.99 -2.99
CA ALA A 44 -14.39 7.99 -3.93
C ALA A 44 -13.61 8.08 -5.25
N LEU A 45 -13.44 9.27 -5.81
CA LEU A 45 -12.68 9.50 -7.05
C LEU A 45 -11.20 9.08 -6.90
N LEU A 46 -10.56 9.48 -5.79
CA LEU A 46 -9.21 9.02 -5.45
C LEU A 46 -9.16 7.50 -5.32
N GLY A 47 -10.05 6.90 -4.54
CA GLY A 47 -10.13 5.45 -4.36
C GLY A 47 -10.34 4.69 -5.67
N PHE A 48 -11.16 5.24 -6.57
CA PHE A 48 -11.42 4.68 -7.89
C PHE A 48 -10.18 4.76 -8.80
N SER A 49 -9.54 5.92 -8.89
CA SER A 49 -8.31 6.10 -9.70
C SER A 49 -7.15 5.21 -9.24
N ILE A 50 -7.02 4.96 -7.94
CA ILE A 50 -5.96 4.12 -7.37
C ILE A 50 -6.27 2.62 -7.52
N ALA A 51 -7.55 2.27 -7.69
CA ALA A 51 -8.03 0.89 -7.76
C ALA A 51 -8.37 0.42 -9.19
N GLU A 52 -8.06 1.22 -10.22
CA GLU A 52 -8.45 0.97 -11.61
C GLU A 52 -8.05 -0.42 -12.13
N GLU A 53 -6.90 -0.95 -11.70
CA GLU A 53 -6.40 -2.28 -12.09
C GLU A 53 -6.82 -3.43 -11.15
N ARG A 54 -7.63 -3.17 -10.12
CA ARG A 54 -7.97 -4.19 -9.11
C ARG A 54 -9.33 -4.83 -9.38
N PRO A 55 -9.46 -6.17 -9.24
CA PRO A 55 -10.76 -6.84 -9.34
C PRO A 55 -11.74 -6.34 -8.25
N ASP A 56 -11.22 -5.93 -7.09
CA ASP A 56 -12.02 -5.45 -5.95
C ASP A 56 -12.20 -3.92 -5.93
N ARG A 57 -12.20 -3.28 -7.10
CA ARG A 57 -12.23 -1.80 -7.23
C ARG A 57 -13.33 -1.14 -6.39
N TRP A 58 -14.54 -1.69 -6.43
CA TRP A 58 -15.71 -1.11 -5.79
C TRP A 58 -15.59 -1.09 -4.25
N THR A 59 -15.09 -2.17 -3.67
CA THR A 59 -14.87 -2.29 -2.22
C THR A 59 -13.80 -1.32 -1.74
N TRP A 60 -12.77 -1.10 -2.56
CA TRP A 60 -11.72 -0.12 -2.30
C TRP A 60 -12.21 1.33 -2.42
N THR A 61 -12.99 1.64 -3.45
CA THR A 61 -13.62 2.96 -3.65
C THR A 61 -14.52 3.33 -2.47
N ARG A 62 -15.38 2.40 -2.02
CA ARG A 62 -16.25 2.64 -0.85
C ARG A 62 -15.44 2.86 0.42
N ARG A 63 -14.39 2.07 0.66
CA ARG A 63 -13.52 2.27 1.83
C ARG A 63 -12.81 3.62 1.77
N ALA A 64 -12.27 4.00 0.62
CA ALA A 64 -11.61 5.29 0.46
C ALA A 64 -12.57 6.45 0.73
N ALA A 65 -13.78 6.41 0.17
CA ALA A 65 -14.82 7.42 0.40
C ALA A 65 -15.22 7.54 1.87
N VAL A 66 -15.38 6.41 2.57
CA VAL A 66 -15.71 6.40 4.01
C VAL A 66 -14.55 6.98 4.82
N TRP A 67 -13.31 6.58 4.52
CA TRP A 67 -12.14 7.06 5.26
C TRP A 67 -11.87 8.56 5.05
N THR A 68 -12.05 9.10 3.83
CA THR A 68 -11.89 10.54 3.60
C THR A 68 -13.01 11.34 4.24
N ALA A 69 -14.25 10.84 4.24
CA ALA A 69 -15.35 11.49 4.93
C ALA A 69 -15.07 11.56 6.45
N LEU A 70 -14.65 10.44 7.07
CA LEU A 70 -14.27 10.42 8.49
C LEU A 70 -13.09 11.36 8.78
N ALA A 71 -12.07 11.37 7.92
CA ALA A 71 -10.91 12.26 8.08
C ALA A 71 -11.29 13.74 8.01
N ALA A 72 -12.21 14.13 7.12
CA ALA A 72 -12.69 15.51 7.04
C ALA A 72 -13.50 15.91 8.28
N VAL A 73 -14.40 15.05 8.76
CA VAL A 73 -15.14 15.31 10.00
C VAL A 73 -14.18 15.49 11.18
N ALA A 74 -13.16 14.62 11.29
CA ALA A 74 -12.16 14.72 12.33
C ALA A 74 -11.31 16.00 12.23
N ALA A 75 -10.89 16.38 11.02
CA ALA A 75 -10.10 17.59 10.79
C ALA A 75 -10.88 18.88 11.08
N ASP A 76 -12.16 18.93 10.69
CA ASP A 76 -13.04 20.08 10.93
C ASP A 76 -13.32 20.27 12.43
N GLY A 77 -13.65 19.18 13.15
CA GLY A 77 -13.82 19.25 14.60
C GLY A 77 -12.53 19.59 15.37
N LEU A 78 -11.37 19.12 14.89
CA LEU A 78 -10.06 19.52 15.43
C LEU A 78 -9.77 21.02 15.18
N ALA A 79 -10.09 21.52 13.99
CA ALA A 79 -9.93 22.94 13.66
C ALA A 79 -10.85 23.82 14.50
N ALA A 80 -12.09 23.40 14.74
CA ALA A 80 -13.05 24.13 15.57
C ALA A 80 -12.62 24.20 17.05
N THR A 81 -12.04 23.11 17.58
CA THR A 81 -11.61 23.02 18.99
C THR A 81 -10.29 23.71 19.28
N ALA A 82 -9.29 23.55 18.40
CA ALA A 82 -7.90 23.94 18.65
C ALA A 82 -7.37 24.99 17.66
N GLY A 83 -8.23 25.53 16.80
CA GLY A 83 -7.85 26.54 15.79
C GLY A 83 -6.76 26.04 14.85
N ALA A 84 -5.75 26.87 14.61
CA ALA A 84 -4.62 26.54 13.71
C ALA A 84 -3.81 25.32 14.17
N LEU A 85 -3.71 25.07 15.48
CA LEU A 85 -3.01 23.88 16.01
C LEU A 85 -3.78 22.60 15.71
N GLY A 86 -5.12 22.65 15.70
CA GLY A 86 -5.98 21.53 15.32
C GLY A 86 -5.81 21.14 13.86
N LEU A 87 -5.69 22.13 12.97
CA LEU A 87 -5.39 21.90 11.55
C LEU A 87 -4.04 21.21 11.35
N LEU A 88 -2.99 21.64 12.07
CA LEU A 88 -1.67 21.01 12.04
C LEU A 88 -1.71 19.58 12.59
N ALA A 89 -2.37 19.35 13.71
CA ALA A 89 -2.53 18.02 14.28
C ALA A 89 -3.30 17.08 13.33
N GLY A 90 -4.36 17.58 12.70
CA GLY A 90 -5.14 16.84 11.70
C GLY A 90 -4.33 16.49 10.45
N THR A 91 -3.51 17.42 9.95
CA THR A 91 -2.63 17.14 8.80
C THR A 91 -1.57 16.09 9.14
N VAL A 92 -0.96 16.18 10.32
CA VAL A 92 -0.01 15.16 10.80
C VAL A 92 -0.71 13.81 10.95
N LEU A 93 -1.92 13.77 11.51
CA LEU A 93 -2.69 12.54 11.68
C LEU A 93 -3.01 11.89 10.32
N VAL A 94 -3.42 12.69 9.32
CA VAL A 94 -3.68 12.22 7.96
C VAL A 94 -2.40 11.70 7.29
N LEU A 95 -1.29 12.42 7.41
CA LEU A 95 0.01 12.04 6.84
C LEU A 95 0.56 10.73 7.44
N VAL A 96 0.36 10.51 8.74
CA VAL A 96 0.83 9.32 9.46
C VAL A 96 -0.17 8.15 9.34
N SER A 97 -1.35 8.39 8.75
CA SER A 97 -2.36 7.35 8.60
C SER A 97 -1.85 6.18 7.72
N PRO A 98 -2.18 4.91 8.06
CA PRO A 98 -1.81 3.74 7.27
C PRO A 98 -2.13 3.83 5.77
N PRO A 99 -3.28 4.38 5.32
CA PRO A 99 -3.54 4.54 3.89
C PRO A 99 -2.63 5.58 3.23
N ALA A 100 -2.30 6.69 3.91
CA ALA A 100 -1.37 7.70 3.39
C ALA A 100 0.05 7.14 3.28
N ILE A 101 0.52 6.42 4.30
CA ILE A 101 1.81 5.71 4.26
C ILE A 101 1.79 4.65 3.16
N GLY A 102 0.70 3.88 3.03
CA GLY A 102 0.57 2.88 1.98
C GLY A 102 0.58 3.48 0.57
N LEU A 103 -0.05 4.65 0.39
CA LEU A 103 -0.03 5.41 -0.86
C LEU A 103 1.36 5.97 -1.15
N GLY A 104 1.98 6.63 -0.17
CA GLY A 104 3.34 7.16 -0.29
C GLY A 104 4.35 6.07 -0.58
N TRP A 105 4.25 4.92 0.08
CA TRP A 105 5.11 3.77 -0.17
C TRP A 105 4.88 3.21 -1.57
N ARG A 106 3.63 3.10 -2.04
CA ARG A 106 3.34 2.69 -3.42
C ARG A 106 3.85 3.69 -4.44
N TRP A 107 3.78 4.99 -4.15
CA TRP A 107 4.27 6.05 -5.03
C TRP A 107 5.80 6.05 -5.10
N VAL A 108 6.47 5.91 -3.95
CA VAL A 108 7.92 5.76 -3.86
C VAL A 108 8.38 4.48 -4.54
N PHE A 109 7.67 3.37 -4.35
CA PHE A 109 7.96 2.12 -5.05
C PHE A 109 7.75 2.29 -6.55
N ALA A 110 6.61 2.80 -7.02
CA ALA A 110 6.34 3.03 -8.43
C ALA A 110 7.36 3.99 -9.06
N TRP A 111 7.79 5.02 -8.35
CA TRP A 111 8.82 5.94 -8.83
C TRP A 111 10.20 5.27 -8.88
N SER A 112 10.51 4.41 -7.89
CA SER A 112 11.71 3.58 -7.94
C SER A 112 11.67 2.56 -9.08
N SER A 113 10.49 1.99 -9.38
CA SER A 113 10.26 1.08 -10.52
C SER A 113 10.47 1.79 -11.86
N ARG A 114 10.07 3.08 -11.95
CA ARG A 114 10.32 3.91 -13.14
C ARG A 114 11.80 4.27 -13.35
N ARG A 115 12.62 4.19 -12.30
CA ARG A 115 14.09 4.33 -12.47
C ARG A 115 14.73 3.03 -12.94
N SER A 116 14.07 1.90 -12.73
CA SER A 116 14.53 0.57 -13.17
C SER A 116 13.87 0.08 -14.45
N THR A 117 13.12 0.91 -15.20
CA THR A 117 12.49 0.56 -16.50
C THR A 117 13.47 0.39 -17.67
N GLY A 118 14.74 0.12 -17.41
CA GLY A 118 15.71 -0.28 -18.43
C GLY A 118 15.64 -1.77 -18.75
N PRO A 119 16.21 -2.19 -19.89
CA PRO A 119 16.41 -3.60 -20.18
C PRO A 119 17.43 -4.17 -19.17
N PRO A 120 17.33 -5.44 -18.73
CA PRO A 120 18.13 -6.01 -17.64
C PRO A 120 19.64 -5.84 -17.82
N GLU A 121 20.11 -5.82 -19.06
CA GLU A 121 21.52 -5.76 -19.45
C GLU A 121 22.21 -4.48 -19.02
N VAL A 122 21.48 -3.36 -18.86
CA VAL A 122 22.06 -2.07 -18.44
C VAL A 122 21.90 -1.78 -16.95
N MET A 123 21.12 -2.59 -16.23
CA MET A 123 20.84 -2.36 -14.81
C MET A 123 22.04 -2.72 -13.94
N VAL A 124 22.26 -2.01 -12.82
CA VAL A 124 23.27 -2.40 -11.84
C VAL A 124 22.79 -3.62 -11.05
N ARG A 125 23.70 -4.48 -10.58
CA ARG A 125 23.37 -5.71 -9.83
C ARG A 125 22.40 -5.48 -8.66
N ARG A 126 22.57 -4.40 -7.91
CA ARG A 126 21.67 -4.03 -6.81
C ARG A 126 20.24 -3.79 -7.29
N ASP A 127 20.08 -3.18 -8.46
CA ASP A 127 18.77 -2.92 -9.05
C ASP A 127 18.15 -4.20 -9.62
N LEU A 128 18.96 -5.11 -10.18
CA LEU A 128 18.51 -6.43 -10.60
C LEU A 128 17.94 -7.24 -9.42
N LEU A 129 18.67 -7.31 -8.30
CA LEU A 129 18.22 -8.00 -7.09
C LEU A 129 16.94 -7.36 -6.52
N ARG A 130 16.89 -6.03 -6.44
CA ARG A 130 15.70 -5.30 -5.98
C ARG A 130 14.49 -5.54 -6.89
N ARG A 131 14.68 -5.55 -8.21
CA ARG A 131 13.62 -5.83 -9.19
C ARG A 131 13.15 -7.28 -9.09
N TRP A 132 14.05 -8.23 -8.86
CA TRP A 132 13.71 -9.64 -8.62
C TRP A 132 12.91 -9.85 -7.32
N GLU A 133 13.28 -9.19 -6.23
CA GLU A 133 12.52 -9.25 -4.96
C GLU A 133 11.10 -8.72 -5.16
N TRP A 134 10.97 -7.61 -5.90
CA TRP A 134 9.69 -7.00 -6.19
C TRP A 134 8.81 -7.90 -7.07
N THR A 135 9.33 -8.44 -8.17
CA THR A 135 8.56 -9.35 -9.04
C THR A 135 8.16 -10.62 -8.29
N THR A 136 9.03 -11.15 -7.42
CA THR A 136 8.72 -12.30 -6.56
C THR A 136 7.62 -12.00 -5.57
N ALA A 137 7.65 -10.83 -4.91
CA ALA A 137 6.61 -10.40 -4.00
C ALA A 137 5.27 -10.21 -4.74
N GLU A 138 5.28 -9.66 -5.96
CA GLU A 138 4.08 -9.44 -6.76
C GLU A 138 3.47 -10.75 -7.29
N VAL A 139 4.30 -11.72 -7.69
CA VAL A 139 3.84 -13.06 -8.09
C VAL A 139 3.22 -13.79 -6.91
N ARG A 140 3.80 -13.65 -5.70
CA ARG A 140 3.27 -14.26 -4.46
C ARG A 140 1.95 -13.65 -4.00
N ARG A 141 1.57 -12.44 -4.46
CA ARG A 141 0.26 -11.89 -4.15
C ARG A 141 -0.83 -12.70 -4.86
N SER A 142 -1.81 -13.15 -4.08
CA SER A 142 -2.93 -13.98 -4.56
C SER A 142 -3.85 -13.23 -5.54
N THR A 143 -3.84 -11.90 -5.51
CA THR A 143 -4.72 -11.03 -6.30
C THR A 143 -4.19 -10.69 -7.69
N THR A 144 -2.99 -11.14 -8.05
CA THR A 144 -2.36 -10.80 -9.34
C THR A 144 -3.06 -11.56 -10.49
N PRO A 145 -3.58 -10.86 -11.53
CA PRO A 145 -4.22 -11.52 -12.67
C PRO A 145 -3.29 -12.51 -13.37
N VAL A 146 -3.82 -13.62 -13.89
CA VAL A 146 -3.03 -14.70 -14.51
C VAL A 146 -2.14 -14.18 -15.64
N ALA A 147 -2.68 -13.37 -16.55
CA ALA A 147 -1.92 -12.77 -17.64
C ALA A 147 -0.73 -11.93 -17.13
N ARG A 148 -0.94 -11.13 -16.08
CA ARG A 148 0.13 -10.35 -15.45
C ARG A 148 1.15 -11.23 -14.75
N ARG A 149 0.71 -12.33 -14.14
CA ARG A 149 1.60 -13.30 -13.49
C ARG A 149 2.55 -13.95 -14.50
N LEU A 150 2.08 -14.27 -15.71
CA LEU A 150 2.94 -14.80 -16.78
C LEU A 150 4.02 -13.80 -17.20
N VAL A 151 3.66 -12.53 -17.40
CA VAL A 151 4.62 -11.46 -17.73
C VAL A 151 5.67 -11.32 -16.62
N LEU A 152 5.25 -11.33 -15.36
CA LEU A 152 6.18 -11.24 -14.21
C LEU A 152 7.10 -12.46 -14.10
N VAL A 153 6.62 -13.66 -14.45
CA VAL A 153 7.44 -14.88 -14.46
C VAL A 153 8.51 -14.82 -15.55
N GLU A 154 8.14 -14.35 -16.75
CA GLU A 154 9.08 -14.19 -17.86
C GLU A 154 10.12 -13.10 -17.55
N GLU A 155 9.70 -11.97 -17.00
CA GLU A 155 10.62 -10.93 -16.51
C GLU A 155 11.57 -11.47 -15.44
N ARG A 156 11.07 -12.30 -14.52
CA ARG A 156 11.90 -12.93 -13.49
C ARG A 156 12.92 -13.91 -14.10
N ARG A 157 12.57 -14.65 -15.15
CA ARG A 157 13.50 -15.52 -15.89
C ARG A 157 14.65 -14.71 -16.46
N GLN A 158 14.34 -13.62 -17.16
CA GLN A 158 15.34 -12.72 -17.75
C GLN A 158 16.28 -12.10 -16.70
N LEU A 159 15.74 -11.70 -15.54
CA LEU A 159 16.56 -11.18 -14.44
C LEU A 159 17.51 -12.24 -13.86
N LEU A 160 17.07 -13.49 -13.76
CA LEU A 160 17.89 -14.60 -13.28
C LEU A 160 18.99 -14.95 -14.29
N ASP A 161 18.65 -15.02 -15.57
CA ASP A 161 19.60 -15.25 -16.65
C ASP A 161 20.70 -14.17 -16.64
N GLU A 162 20.32 -12.91 -16.43
CA GLU A 162 21.27 -11.80 -16.34
C GLU A 162 22.15 -11.85 -15.09
N LEU A 163 21.60 -12.21 -13.93
CA LEU A 163 22.37 -12.39 -12.71
C LEU A 163 23.38 -13.54 -12.85
N GLN A 164 22.96 -14.67 -13.43
CA GLN A 164 23.84 -15.82 -13.69
C GLN A 164 24.94 -15.47 -14.69
N ARG A 165 24.62 -14.71 -15.74
CA ARG A 165 25.58 -14.27 -16.77
C ARG A 165 26.71 -13.42 -16.20
N ARG A 166 26.41 -12.55 -15.23
CA ARG A 166 27.39 -11.61 -14.66
C ARG A 166 28.27 -12.19 -13.58
N ASP A 167 27.72 -13.06 -12.73
CA ASP A 167 28.43 -13.64 -11.59
C ASP A 167 27.91 -15.06 -11.29
N PRO A 168 28.37 -16.07 -12.06
CA PRO A 168 27.85 -17.43 -11.94
C PRO A 168 28.19 -18.07 -10.59
N ALA A 169 29.33 -17.72 -10.00
CA ALA A 169 29.78 -18.25 -8.72
C ALA A 169 28.87 -17.77 -7.57
N TYR A 170 28.64 -16.45 -7.49
CA TYR A 170 27.71 -15.90 -6.50
C TYR A 170 26.27 -16.37 -6.75
N PHE A 171 25.85 -16.48 -8.02
CA PHE A 171 24.50 -16.93 -8.34
C PHE A 171 24.23 -18.34 -7.80
N ALA A 172 25.19 -19.26 -7.93
CA ALA A 172 25.06 -20.61 -7.38
C ALA A 172 24.89 -20.61 -5.85
N GLU A 173 25.70 -19.82 -5.13
CA GLU A 173 25.59 -19.65 -3.68
C GLU A 173 24.23 -19.04 -3.29
N TRP A 174 23.83 -17.97 -3.98
CA TRP A 174 22.59 -17.27 -3.70
C TRP A 174 21.35 -18.14 -3.94
N VAL A 175 21.30 -18.94 -5.02
CA VAL A 175 20.16 -19.83 -5.29
C VAL A 175 19.96 -20.86 -4.17
N VAL A 176 21.05 -21.42 -3.62
CA VAL A 176 20.98 -22.36 -2.49
C VAL A 176 20.36 -21.70 -1.25
N THR A 177 20.69 -20.44 -0.98
CA THR A 177 20.12 -19.71 0.17
C THR A 177 18.70 -19.19 -0.08
N ALA A 178 18.36 -18.83 -1.32
CA ALA A 178 17.11 -18.16 -1.67
C ALA A 178 15.93 -19.11 -1.94
N VAL A 179 16.20 -20.38 -2.25
CA VAL A 179 15.18 -21.42 -2.40
C VAL A 179 15.02 -22.11 -1.04
N PRO A 180 14.02 -21.73 -0.22
CA PRO A 180 13.75 -22.49 1.00
C PRO A 180 13.44 -23.93 0.60
N GLU A 181 14.12 -24.90 1.23
CA GLU A 181 13.88 -26.32 1.00
C GLU A 181 12.38 -26.60 0.98
N GLY A 182 11.88 -26.96 -0.19
CA GLY A 182 10.45 -27.14 -0.40
C GLY A 182 9.92 -28.27 0.50
N PRO A 183 8.62 -28.27 0.84
CA PRO A 183 8.00 -29.32 1.65
C PRO A 183 8.12 -30.73 1.03
N LEU A 184 8.55 -30.83 -0.22
CA LEU A 184 8.84 -32.09 -0.91
C LEU A 184 10.11 -32.78 -0.38
N ASP A 185 11.09 -32.05 0.16
CA ASP A 185 12.31 -32.66 0.68
C ASP A 185 12.09 -33.29 2.07
N ARG A 186 11.24 -32.66 2.89
CA ARG A 186 10.85 -33.21 4.20
C ARG A 186 10.05 -34.51 4.12
N ARG A 187 9.38 -34.79 2.99
CA ARG A 187 8.69 -36.09 2.80
C ARG A 187 9.67 -37.21 2.45
N ARG A 188 10.72 -36.94 1.66
CA ARG A 188 11.73 -37.95 1.30
C ARG A 188 12.60 -38.39 2.47
N LEU A 189 12.75 -37.55 3.49
CA LEU A 189 13.46 -37.88 4.72
C LEU A 189 12.60 -38.66 5.74
N ARG A 190 11.28 -38.78 5.52
CA ARG A 190 10.37 -39.49 6.44
C ARG A 190 10.12 -40.94 6.07
N ASP A 191 10.45 -41.32 4.83
CA ASP A 191 10.28 -42.67 4.27
C ASP A 191 11.62 -43.46 4.21
N ARG A 192 12.65 -43.00 4.91
CA ARG A 192 13.92 -43.70 5.15
C ARG A 192 14.12 -43.90 6.64
#